data_AF-A0A349TA91-F1
#
_entry.id   AF-A0A349TA91-F1
#
_cell.length_a   1.000
_cell.length_b   1.000
_cell.length_c   1.000
_cell.angle_alpha   90.00
_cell.angle_beta   90.00
_cell.angle_gamma   90.00
#
_symmetry.space_group_name_H-M   'P 1'
#
loop_
_entity.id
_entity.type
_entity.pdbx_description
1 polymer ?
#
loop_
_entity_poly.entity_id
_entity_poly.type
_entity_poly.pdbx_seq_one_letter_code
_entity_poly.pdbx_strand_id
1 'polypeptide(L)' 'MTDWIQRWQEGKIGWHRAQVNSKLVEFITCLKLKQGDTVFVPLCGKSYDMVYLL' A
#
# COMPACT_ATOMS: atom_id res chain seq x y z
N MET A 1 -9.67 19.37 10.31
CA MET A 1 -9.67 17.91 10.14
C MET A 1 -9.64 17.64 8.64
N THR A 2 -8.76 16.77 8.14
CA THR A 2 -8.68 16.50 6.69
C THR A 2 -9.81 15.55 6.30
N ASP A 3 -10.64 15.95 5.34
CA ASP A 3 -11.65 15.07 4.74
C ASP A 3 -10.99 14.17 3.69
N TRP A 4 -10.75 12.91 4.05
CA TRP A 4 -10.15 11.93 3.14
C TRP A 4 -11.11 11.51 2.03
N ILE A 5 -12.42 11.40 2.31
CA ILE A 5 -13.42 10.96 1.34
C ILE A 5 -13.54 11.99 0.22
N GLN A 6 -13.66 13.28 0.56
CA GLN A 6 -13.73 14.36 -0.42
C GLN A 6 -12.47 14.40 -1.30
N ARG A 7 -11.28 14.19 -0.72
CA ARG A 7 -10.04 14.17 -1.50
C ARG A 7 -9.98 13.03 -2.50
N TRP A 8 -10.51 11.86 -2.16
CA TRP A 8 -10.64 10.73 -3.09
C TRP A 8 -11.61 11.05 -4.23
N GLN A 9 -12.78 11.63 -3.90
CA GLN A 9 -13.79 12.04 -4.88
C GLN A 9 -13.25 13.10 -5.86
N GLU A 10 -12.47 14.05 -5.36
CA GLU A 10 -11.85 15.12 -6.15
C GLU A 10 -10.54 14.70 -6.84
N GLY A 11 -10.10 13.44 -6.70
CA GLY A 11 -8.85 12.96 -7.28
C GLY A 11 -7.58 13.60 -6.70
N LYS A 12 -7.66 14.24 -5.53
CA LYS A 12 -6.54 14.89 -4.81
C LYS A 12 -5.67 13.87 -4.06
N ILE A 13 -5.23 12.84 -4.78
CA ILE A 13 -4.55 11.63 -4.28
C ILE A 13 -3.03 11.67 -4.50
N GLY A 14 -2.38 12.82 -4.28
CA GLY A 14 -0.93 12.99 -4.51
C GLY A 14 -0.01 12.07 -3.70
N TRP A 15 -0.55 11.35 -2.71
CA TRP A 15 0.16 10.29 -1.98
C TRP A 15 0.23 8.96 -2.75
N HIS A 16 -0.67 8.73 -3.72
CA HIS A 16 -0.72 7.48 -4.46
C HIS A 16 0.48 7.36 -5.40
N ARG A 17 1.15 6.21 -5.36
CA ARG A 17 2.22 5.84 -6.28
C ARG A 17 1.69 4.76 -7.22
N ALA A 18 1.93 4.91 -8.52
CA ALA A 18 1.55 3.93 -9.55
C ALA A 18 2.54 2.76 -9.68
N GLN A 19 3.36 2.54 -8.66
CA GLN A 19 4.41 1.53 -8.59
C GLN A 19 4.50 1.01 -7.16
N VAL A 20 5.00 -0.22 -7.00
CA VAL A 20 5.29 -0.82 -5.69
C VAL A 20 6.32 0.04 -4.96
N ASN A 21 6.17 0.18 -3.65
CA ASN A 21 7.12 0.88 -2.80
C ASN A 21 8.49 0.18 -2.87
N SER A 22 9.52 0.88 -3.38
CA SER A 22 10.87 0.31 -3.52
C SER A 22 11.44 -0.21 -2.21
N LYS A 23 11.08 0.41 -1.07
CA LYS A 23 11.50 -0.05 0.26
C LYS A 23 10.80 -1.33 0.71
N LEU A 24 9.57 -1.57 0.26
CA LEU A 24 8.92 -2.86 0.48
C LEU A 24 9.72 -3.95 -0.25
N VAL A 25 10.02 -3.76 -1.53
CA VAL A 25 10.79 -4.73 -2.33
C VAL A 25 12.18 -4.97 -1.75
N GLU A 26 12.87 -3.91 -1.31
CA GLU A 26 14.21 -3.99 -0.72
C GLU A 26 14.25 -4.81 0.58
N PHE A 27 13.23 -4.67 1.43
CA PHE A 27 13.24 -5.23 2.79
C PHE A 27 12.23 -6.36 3.04
N ILE A 28 11.46 -6.79 2.03
CA ILE A 28 10.43 -7.84 2.21
C ILE A 28 11.01 -9.14 2.78
N THR A 29 12.24 -9.49 2.39
CA THR A 29 12.93 -10.72 2.84
C THR A 29 13.21 -10.72 4.34
N CYS A 30 13.36 -9.56 4.96
CA CYS A 30 13.54 -9.42 6.41
C CYS A 30 12.33 -9.89 7.21
N LEU A 31 11.12 -9.84 6.62
CA LEU A 31 9.89 -10.27 7.26
C LEU A 31 9.74 -11.80 7.33
N LYS A 32 10.53 -12.54 6.53
CA LYS A 32 10.52 -14.01 6.46
C LYS A 32 9.11 -14.61 6.27
N LEU A 33 8.28 -13.91 5.51
CA LEU A 33 6.92 -14.33 5.19
C LEU A 33 6.93 -15.66 4.43
N LYS A 34 5.93 -16.48 4.73
CA LYS A 34 5.64 -17.74 4.06
C LYS A 34 4.31 -17.62 3.30
N GLN A 35 4.13 -18.49 2.32
CA GLN A 35 2.86 -18.58 1.62
C GLN A 35 1.75 -18.89 2.64
N GLY A 36 0.65 -18.11 2.57
CA GLY A 36 -0.47 -18.21 3.49
C GLY A 36 -0.37 -17.32 4.74
N ASP A 37 0.76 -16.65 4.97
CA ASP A 37 0.85 -15.65 6.03
C ASP A 37 -0.06 -14.47 5.75
N THR A 38 -0.60 -13.88 6.82
CA THR A 38 -1.51 -12.74 6.73
C THR A 38 -0.77 -11.43 6.96
N VAL A 39 -0.86 -10.51 6.00
CA VAL A 39 -0.28 -9.16 6.10
C VAL A 39 -1.40 -8.12 6.23
N PHE A 40 -1.34 -7.31 7.28
CA PHE A 40 -2.24 -6.17 7.47
C PHE A 40 -1.65 -4.90 6.89
N VAL A 41 -2.38 -4.25 5.98
CA VAL A 41 -1.99 -2.98 5.35
C VAL A 41 -2.97 -1.88 5.76
N PRO A 42 -2.67 -1.10 6.81
CA PRO A 42 -3.59 -0.08 7.30
C PRO A 42 -3.73 1.08 6.31
N LEU A 43 -4.95 1.60 6.17
CA LEU A 43 -5.27 2.71 5.26
C LEU A 43 -4.77 2.48 3.82
N CYS A 44 -4.89 1.25 3.33
CA CYS A 44 -4.26 0.79 2.08
C CYS A 44 -4.67 1.57 0.82
N GLY A 45 -5.83 2.23 0.82
CA GLY A 45 -6.34 2.95 -0.34
C GLY A 45 -6.36 2.06 -1.58
N LYS A 46 -5.57 2.44 -2.61
CA LYS A 46 -5.36 1.65 -3.83
C LYS A 46 -3.88 1.26 -4.03
N SER A 47 -3.18 0.89 -2.95
CA SER A 47 -1.74 0.60 -3.01
C SER A 47 -1.41 -0.56 -3.94
N TYR A 48 -0.42 -0.35 -4.83
CA TYR A 48 0.16 -1.42 -5.64
C TYR A 48 0.91 -2.46 -4.80
N ASP A 49 1.29 -2.11 -3.56
CA ASP A 49 1.94 -3.03 -2.63
C ASP A 49 1.06 -4.24 -2.30
N MET A 50 -0.27 -4.08 -2.29
CA MET A 50 -1.19 -5.20 -2.05
C MET A 50 -1.13 -6.24 -3.17
N VAL A 51 -0.95 -5.82 -4.43
CA VAL A 51 -0.80 -6.74 -5.56
C VAL A 51 0.54 -7.47 -5.50
N TYR A 52 1.58 -6.81 -4.99
CA TYR A 52 2.90 -7.41 -4.81
C TYR A 52 2.94 -8.47 -3.68
N LEU A 53 2.07 -8.34 -2.68
CA LEU A 53 1.99 -9.24 -1.53
C LEU A 53 1.07 -10.46 -1.73
N LEU A 54 0.29 -10.50 -2.82
CA LEU A 54 -0.61 -11.60 -3.20
C LEU A 54 0.08 -12.56 -4.18
#